data_AF-A0A0A7GED4-F1
#
_entry.id   AF-A0A0A7GED4-F1
#
_cell.length_a   1.000
_cell.length_b   1.000
_cell.length_c   1.000
_cell.angle_alpha   90.00
_cell.angle_beta   90.00
_cell.angle_gamma   90.00
#
_symmetry.space_group_name_H-M   'P 1'
#
loop_
_entity.id
_entity.type
_entity.pdbx_description
1 polymer ?
#
loop_
_entity_poly.entity_id
_entity_poly.type
_entity_poly.pdbx_seq_one_letter_code
_entity_poly.pdbx_strand_id
1 'polypeptide(L)' 'MKEIEEIGGILAEFELIDGRVCIKKEFFHELLRVLGRIAAQIDMGFHDDARETVSVLGEVIYSSTKSLLDET' A
#
# COMPACT_ATOMS: atom_id res chain seq x y z
N MET A 1 -1.48 -8.78 8.35
CA MET A 1 -2.51 -7.73 8.25
C MET A 1 -2.05 -6.39 8.81
N LYS A 2 -1.61 -6.31 10.06
CA LYS A 2 -1.12 -5.07 10.70
C LYS A 2 -0.15 -4.20 9.86
N GLU A 3 0.80 -4.80 9.14
CA GLU A 3 1.73 -4.06 8.25
C GLU A 3 1.03 -3.39 7.06
N ILE A 4 -0.03 -3.98 6.51
CA ILE A 4 -0.79 -3.36 5.41
C ILE A 4 -1.66 -2.22 5.97
N GLU A 5 -2.17 -2.35 7.19
CA GLU A 5 -2.87 -1.26 7.89
C GLU A 5 -1.93 -0.08 8.16
N GLU A 6 -0.67 -0.34 8.53
CA GLU A 6 0.38 0.68 8.69
C GLU A 6 0.63 1.43 7.37
N ILE A 7 0.70 0.73 6.22
CA ILE A 7 0.79 1.36 4.89
C ILE A 7 -0.41 2.29 4.65
N GLY A 8 -1.63 1.84 4.95
CA GLY A 8 -2.84 2.64 4.78
C GLY A 8 -2.82 3.92 5.62
N GLY A 9 -2.36 3.83 6.88
CA GLY A 9 -2.21 4.96 7.78
C GLY A 9 -1.17 5.97 7.29
N ILE A 10 0.01 5.52 6.87
CA ILE A 10 1.05 6.42 6.33
C ILE A 10 0.57 7.08 5.03
N LEU A 11 -0.12 6.33 4.17
CA LEU A 11 -0.65 6.85 2.92
C LEU A 11 -1.72 7.91 3.15
N ALA A 12 -2.58 7.76 4.17
CA ALA A 12 -3.63 8.73 4.51
C ALA A 12 -3.08 10.10 4.95
N GLU A 13 -1.80 10.19 5.32
CA GLU A 13 -1.11 11.44 5.67
C GLU A 13 -0.43 12.11 4.46
N PHE A 14 -0.94 11.89 3.25
CA PHE A 14 -0.44 12.55 2.05
C PHE A 14 -0.73 14.07 2.08
N GLU A 15 0.03 14.83 1.29
CA GLU A 15 -0.18 16.26 1.07
C GLU A 15 -0.32 16.55 -0.43
N LEU A 16 -1.18 17.50 -0.81
CA LEU A 16 -1.25 18.03 -2.18
C LEU A 16 -0.40 19.31 -2.29
N ILE A 17 0.70 19.26 -3.02
CA ILE A 17 1.62 20.39 -3.23
C ILE A 17 1.79 20.59 -4.73
N ASP A 18 1.39 21.76 -5.25
CA ASP A 18 1.52 22.13 -6.67
C ASP A 18 0.95 21.07 -7.64
N GLY A 19 -0.21 20.49 -7.29
CA GLY A 19 -0.87 19.44 -8.08
C GLY A 19 -0.19 18.06 -8.01
N ARG A 20 0.76 17.87 -7.10
CA ARG A 20 1.43 16.60 -6.85
C ARG A 20 0.98 16.03 -5.52
N VAL A 21 0.77 14.71 -5.48
CA VAL A 21 0.56 13.97 -4.23
C VAL A 21 1.93 13.67 -3.62
N CYS A 22 2.22 14.34 -2.51
CA CYS A 22 3.40 14.14 -1.70
C CYS A 22 3.09 13.12 -0.60
N ILE A 23 3.86 12.04 -0.55
CA ILE A 23 3.72 10.97 0.44
C ILE A 23 5.00 10.86 1.25
N LYS A 24 4.87 10.40 2.50
CA LYS A 24 5.99 10.16 3.40
C LYS A 24 6.90 9.06 2.83
N LYS A 25 8.23 9.24 2.91
CA LYS A 25 9.21 8.25 2.42
C LYS A 25 9.03 6.88 3.09
N GLU A 26 8.52 6.87 4.32
CA GLU A 26 8.22 5.69 5.12
C GLU A 26 7.21 4.77 4.41
N PHE A 27 6.25 5.34 3.65
CA PHE A 27 5.32 4.56 2.84
C PHE A 27 6.07 3.70 1.83
N PHE A 28 7.08 4.26 1.17
CA PHE A 28 7.84 3.52 0.16
C PHE A 28 8.65 2.38 0.78
N HIS A 29 9.20 2.57 1.97
CA HIS A 29 9.92 1.52 2.68
C HIS A 29 9.00 0.35 3.05
N GLU A 30 7.83 0.64 3.64
CA GLU A 30 6.86 -0.39 4.01
C GLU A 30 6.27 -1.09 2.78
N LEU A 31 5.97 -0.34 1.71
CA LEU A 31 5.51 -0.92 0.45
C LEU A 31 6.53 -1.91 -0.13
N LEU A 32 7.81 -1.54 -0.18
CA LEU A 32 8.86 -2.43 -0.67
C LEU A 32 9.02 -3.68 0.20
N ARG A 33 8.86 -3.56 1.52
CA ARG A 33 8.91 -4.69 2.45
C ARG A 33 7.79 -5.70 2.17
N VAL A 34 6.55 -5.22 1.97
CA VAL A 34 5.41 -6.07 1.60
C VAL A 34 5.61 -6.73 0.25
N LEU A 35 6.07 -5.99 -0.76
CA LEU A 35 6.33 -6.54 -2.10
C LEU A 35 7.42 -7.62 -2.09
N GLY A 36 8.50 -7.41 -1.32
CA GLY A 36 9.54 -8.42 -1.14
C GLY A 36 9.01 -9.70 -0.49
N ARG A 37 8.10 -9.58 0.49
CA ARG A 37 7.44 -10.75 1.09
C ARG A 37 6.54 -11.47 0.09
N ILE A 38 5.75 -10.75 -0.70
CA ILE A 38 4.89 -11.33 -1.73
C ILE A 38 5.73 -12.11 -2.75
N ALA A 39 6.85 -11.56 -3.20
CA ALA A 39 7.76 -12.24 -4.11
C ALA A 39 8.29 -13.55 -3.49
N ALA A 40 8.75 -13.50 -2.24
CA ALA A 40 9.20 -14.69 -1.53
C ALA A 40 8.09 -15.75 -1.36
N GLN A 41 6.85 -15.35 -1.07
CA GLN A 41 5.70 -16.26 -0.99
C GLN A 41 5.44 -16.95 -2.33
N ILE A 42 5.49 -16.20 -3.43
CA ILE A 42 5.32 -16.76 -4.78
C ILE A 42 6.43 -17.77 -5.08
N ASP A 43 7.69 -17.43 -4.79
CA ASP A 43 8.84 -18.31 -5.03
C ASP A 43 8.76 -19.62 -4.22
N MET A 44 8.17 -19.56 -3.02
CA MET A 44 7.94 -20.73 -2.15
C MET A 44 6.69 -21.54 -2.51
N GLY A 45 5.89 -21.10 -3.51
CA GLY A 45 4.66 -21.77 -3.92
C GLY A 45 3.43 -21.42 -3.08
N PHE A 46 3.52 -20.43 -2.19
CA PHE A 46 2.38 -19.92 -1.39
C PHE A 46 1.55 -18.91 -2.17
N HIS A 47 1.00 -19.34 -3.32
CA HIS A 47 0.31 -18.44 -4.25
C HIS A 47 -0.99 -17.86 -3.69
N ASP A 48 -1.74 -18.61 -2.89
CA ASP A 48 -2.99 -18.14 -2.30
C ASP A 48 -2.75 -17.03 -1.26
N ASP A 49 -1.76 -17.21 -0.38
CA ASP A 49 -1.36 -16.20 0.61
C ASP A 49 -0.82 -14.92 -0.06
N ALA A 50 -0.02 -15.09 -1.11
CA ALA A 50 0.49 -13.97 -1.91
C ALA A 50 -0.66 -13.20 -2.57
N ARG A 51 -1.63 -13.91 -3.14
CA ARG A 51 -2.82 -13.32 -3.78
C ARG A 51 -3.68 -12.57 -2.77
N GLU A 52 -3.92 -13.14 -1.60
CA GLU A 52 -4.65 -12.47 -0.52
C GLU A 52 -3.93 -11.18 -0.11
N THR A 53 -2.62 -11.26 0.10
CA THR A 53 -1.79 -10.10 0.47
C THR A 53 -1.86 -8.98 -0.58
N VAL A 54 -1.77 -9.32 -1.86
CA VAL A 54 -1.90 -8.36 -2.97
C VAL A 54 -3.29 -7.74 -3.02
N SER A 55 -4.34 -8.55 -2.84
CA SER A 55 -5.72 -8.08 -2.85
C SER A 55 -5.96 -7.04 -1.76
N VAL A 56 -5.54 -7.35 -0.53
CA VAL A 56 -5.74 -6.45 0.61
C VAL A 56 -4.88 -5.19 0.49
N LEU A 57 -3.63 -5.31 0.02
CA LEU A 57 -2.78 -4.15 -0.24
C LEU A 57 -3.40 -3.22 -1.30
N GLY A 58 -3.94 -3.78 -2.38
CA GLY A 58 -4.61 -3.02 -3.42
C GLY A 58 -5.84 -2.28 -2.92
N GLU A 59 -6.64 -2.93 -2.09
CA GLU A 59 -7.84 -2.33 -1.49
C GLU A 59 -7.49 -1.17 -0.55
N VAL A 60 -6.46 -1.32 0.29
CA VAL A 60 -6.00 -0.25 1.19
C VAL A 60 -5.47 0.95 0.41
N ILE A 61 -4.61 0.72 -0.59
CA ILE A 61 -4.10 1.81 -1.44
C ILE A 61 -5.25 2.52 -2.14
N TYR A 62 -6.20 1.78 -2.71
CA TYR A 62 -7.36 2.36 -3.37
C TYR A 62 -8.22 3.17 -2.40
N SER A 63 -8.57 2.63 -1.23
CA SER A 63 -9.41 3.34 -0.26
C SER A 63 -8.74 4.62 0.26
N SER A 64 -7.43 4.59 0.51
CA SER A 64 -6.68 5.75 1.00
C SER A 64 -6.45 6.81 -0.08
N THR A 65 -6.51 6.45 -1.36
CA THR A 65 -6.35 7.39 -2.49
C THR A 65 -7.68 7.81 -3.10
N LYS A 66 -8.77 7.09 -2.86
CA LYS A 66 -10.09 7.48 -3.32
C LYS A 66 -10.56 8.76 -2.62
N SER A 67 -10.25 8.95 -1.34
CA SER A 67 -10.55 10.20 -0.62
C SER A 67 -9.96 11.43 -1.31
N LEU A 68 -8.76 11.32 -1.88
CA LEU A 68 -8.16 12.38 -2.72
C LEU A 68 -9.04 12.72 -3.93
N LEU A 69 -9.48 11.69 -4.64
CA LEU A 69 -10.20 11.82 -5.91
C LEU A 69 -11.64 12.31 -5.72
N ASP A 70 -12.28 11.95 -4.60
CA ASP A 70 -13.65 12.37 -4.28
C ASP A 70 -13.70 13.82 -3.72
N GLU A 71 -12.56 14.36 -3.24
CA GLU A 71 -12.43 15.76 -2.79
C GLU A 71 -12.01 16.74 -3.91
N THR A 72 -11.76 16.25 -5.14
CA THR A 72 -11.42 17.07 -6.33
C THR A 72 -12.61 17.26 -7.26
#